data_AF-Q9U931-F1
#
_entry.id   AF-Q9U931-F1
#
_cell.length_a   1.000
_cell.length_b   1.000
_cell.length_c   1.000
_cell.angle_alpha   90.00
_cell.angle_beta   90.00
_cell.angle_gamma   90.00
#
_symmetry.space_group_name_H-M   'P 1'
#
loop_
_entity.id
_entity.type
_entity.pdbx_description
1 polymer ?
#
loop_
_entity_poly.entity_id
_entity_poly.type
_entity_poly.pdbx_seq_one_letter_code
_entity_poly.pdbx_strand_id
1 'polypeptide(L)' 'AGLKNIATQSNVNPVLRTIQVAFEMRRFAQQQNFGTSEEIIVKIGVHYGNVIAGVIGYHKPQFSLIGDTVNTTSRV' A
#
# COMPACT_ATOMS: atom_id res chain seq x y z
N ALA A 1 -11.65 -19.79 -10.11
CA ALA A 1 -10.21 -19.47 -10.15
C ALA A 1 -9.89 -18.57 -8.96
N GLY A 2 -9.75 -19.07 -7.74
CA GLY A 2 -8.70 -20.01 -7.33
C GLY A 2 -7.50 -19.21 -6.82
N LEU A 3 -7.67 -18.47 -5.72
CA LEU A 3 -6.52 -18.04 -4.90
C LEU A 3 -5.92 -19.33 -4.35
N LYS A 4 -4.97 -19.90 -5.09
CA LYS A 4 -4.18 -21.03 -4.61
C LYS A 4 -3.63 -20.63 -3.26
N ASN A 5 -3.84 -21.48 -2.25
CA ASN A 5 -3.22 -21.35 -0.95
C ASN A 5 -1.70 -21.19 -1.16
N ILE A 6 -1.22 -19.96 -1.13
CA ILE A 6 0.19 -19.63 -0.94
C ILE A 6 0.46 -19.88 0.54
N ALA A 7 0.33 -21.15 0.96
CA ALA A 7 0.76 -21.65 2.25
C ALA A 7 2.29 -21.83 2.22
N THR A 8 2.97 -20.75 1.83
CA THR A 8 4.41 -20.58 1.97
C THR A 8 4.67 -19.11 2.24
N GLN A 9 3.86 -18.51 3.12
CA GLN A 9 4.18 -17.22 3.68
C GLN A 9 5.31 -17.44 4.68
N SER A 10 6.53 -17.10 4.26
CA SER A 10 7.60 -16.71 5.19
C SER A 10 6.98 -15.94 6.35
N ASN A 11 7.14 -16.44 7.58
CA ASN A 11 6.53 -15.96 8.82
C ASN A 11 7.12 -14.59 9.23
N VAL A 12 6.91 -13.60 8.38
CA VAL A 12 7.45 -12.25 8.52
C VAL A 12 6.27 -11.33 8.74
N ASN A 13 6.35 -10.55 9.81
CA ASN A 13 5.30 -9.63 10.23
C ASN A 13 4.89 -8.71 9.04
N PRO A 14 3.62 -8.72 8.62
CA PRO A 14 3.16 -7.93 7.48
C PRO A 14 3.32 -6.42 7.70
N VAL A 15 3.19 -5.95 8.95
CA VAL A 15 3.40 -4.54 9.31
C VAL A 15 4.86 -4.15 9.05
N LEU A 16 5.81 -5.01 9.44
CA LEU A 16 7.23 -4.77 9.21
C LEU A 16 7.53 -4.65 7.71
N ARG A 17 6.93 -5.50 6.88
CA ARG A 17 7.09 -5.44 5.42
C ARG A 17 6.54 -4.14 4.84
N THR A 18 5.37 -3.72 5.27
CA THR A 18 4.76 -2.45 4.81
C THR A 18 5.64 -1.25 5.17
N ILE A 19 6.18 -1.23 6.39
CA ILE A 19 7.09 -0.17 6.84
C ILE A 19 8.39 -0.18 6.02
N GLN A 20 8.97 -1.36 5.78
CA GLN A 20 10.17 -1.49 4.96
C GLN A 20 9.95 -0.98 3.54
N VAL A 21 8.82 -1.34 2.92
CA VAL A 21 8.45 -0.84 1.59
C VAL A 21 8.30 0.69 1.59
N ALA A 22 7.70 1.29 2.64
CA ALA A 22 7.59 2.74 2.74
C ALA A 22 8.97 3.43 2.73
N PHE A 23 9.95 2.90 3.47
CA PHE A 23 11.30 3.45 3.46
C PHE A 23 11.98 3.32 2.09
N GLU A 24 11.85 2.16 1.44
CA GLU A 24 12.42 1.93 0.10
C GLU A 24 11.76 2.82 -0.96
N MET A 25 10.44 3.05 -0.88
CA MET A 25 9.74 3.99 -1.77
C MET A 25 10.26 5.41 -1.64
N ARG A 26 10.47 5.88 -0.40
CA ARG A 26 11.03 7.21 -0.15
C ARG A 26 12.44 7.32 -0.72
N ARG A 27 13.30 6.34 -0.45
CA ARG A 27 14.67 6.30 -0.97
C ARG A 27 14.69 6.30 -2.49
N PHE A 28 13.86 5.46 -3.11
CA PHE A 28 13.75 5.39 -4.56
C PHE A 28 13.35 6.73 -5.15
N ALA A 29 12.32 7.38 -4.60
CA ALA A 29 11.84 8.67 -5.09
C ALA A 29 12.91 9.78 -5.02
N GLN A 30 13.72 9.82 -3.97
CA GLN A 30 14.81 10.79 -3.83
C GLN A 30 15.96 10.57 -4.83
N GLN A 31 16.13 9.35 -5.33
CA GLN A 31 17.17 9.00 -6.29
C GLN A 31 16.76 9.25 -7.74
N GLN A 32 15.46 9.42 -8.01
CA GLN A 32 14.98 9.62 -9.37
C GLN A 32 15.02 11.09 -9.76
N ASN A 33 15.62 11.37 -10.91
CA ASN A 33 15.55 12.66 -11.58
C ASN A 33 14.59 12.53 -12.77
N PHE A 34 13.44 13.22 -12.71
CA PHE A 34 12.43 13.19 -13.77
C PHE A 34 12.59 14.33 -14.79
N GLY A 35 13.80 14.86 -14.94
CA GLY A 35 14.08 15.97 -15.85
C GLY A 35 13.71 17.34 -15.27
N THR A 36 13.36 17.39 -13.98
CA THR A 36 13.13 18.61 -13.21
C THR A 36 14.28 18.84 -12.25
N SER A 37 14.67 20.09 -12.01
CA SER A 37 15.69 20.45 -11.02
C SER A 37 15.21 20.32 -9.56
N GLU A 38 13.94 19.96 -9.36
CA GLU A 38 13.33 19.83 -8.03
C GLU A 38 13.40 18.39 -7.52
N GLU A 39 13.65 18.24 -6.22
CA GLU A 39 13.63 16.95 -5.52
C GLU A 39 12.18 16.46 -5.35
N ILE A 40 11.94 15.17 -5.61
CA ILE A 40 10.66 14.55 -5.32
C ILE A 40 10.56 14.23 -3.83
N ILE A 41 9.61 14.90 -3.18
CA ILE A 41 9.29 14.67 -1.77
C ILE A 41 8.04 13.80 -1.68
N VAL A 42 8.20 12.56 -1.21
CA VAL A 42 7.09 11.63 -0.98
C VAL A 42 6.73 11.61 0.51
N LYS A 43 5.43 11.76 0.81
CA LYS A 43 4.85 11.52 2.14
C LYS A 43 4.09 10.19 2.10
N ILE A 44 4.30 9.35 3.12
CA ILE A 44 3.73 8.00 3.17
C ILE A 44 3.03 7.81 4.51
N GLY A 45 1.70 7.70 4.46
CA GLY A 45 0.86 7.34 5.60
C GLY A 45 0.72 5.82 5.75
N VAL A 46 0.84 5.30 6.97
CA VAL A 46 0.69 3.87 7.27
C VAL A 46 -0.19 3.69 8.51
N HIS A 47 -1.18 2.82 8.42
CA HIS A 47 -2.02 2.42 9.55
C HIS A 47 -2.31 0.92 9.49
N TYR A 48 -2.58 0.31 10.66
CA TYR A 48 -2.94 -1.09 10.79
C TYR A 48 -4.28 -1.21 11.52
N GLY A 49 -5.21 -1.97 10.94
CA GLY A 49 -6.54 -2.17 11.51
C GLY A 49 -7.46 -2.93 10.57
N ASN A 50 -8.70 -3.13 11.01
CA ASN A 50 -9.69 -3.87 10.26
C ASN A 50 -10.21 -3.08 9.06
N VAL A 51 -10.46 -3.78 7.96
CA VAL A 51 -11.03 -3.21 6.74
C VAL A 51 -12.05 -4.17 6.15
N ILE A 52 -12.97 -3.64 5.37
CA ILE A 52 -13.84 -4.41 4.49
C ILE A 52 -13.15 -4.49 3.12
N ALA A 53 -12.95 -5.69 2.59
CA ALA A 53 -12.34 -5.93 1.30
C ALA A 53 -13.32 -6.61 0.34
N GLY A 54 -13.40 -6.16 -0.91
CA GLY A 54 -14.32 -6.73 -1.89
C GLY A 54 -14.14 -6.18 -3.30
N VAL A 55 -14.94 -6.68 -4.24
CA VAL A 55 -14.99 -6.17 -5.62
C VAL A 55 -16.23 -5.30 -5.78
N ILE A 56 -16.06 -4.08 -6.27
CA ILE A 56 -17.12 -3.08 -6.43
C ILE A 56 -17.30 -2.75 -7.91
N GLY A 57 -18.56 -2.57 -8.32
CA GLY A 57 -18.93 -2.15 -9.67
C GLY A 57 -19.30 -3.32 -10.57
N TYR A 58 -20.38 -3.15 -11.35
CA TYR A 58 -20.87 -4.16 -12.29
C TYR A 58 -20.13 -4.10 -13.63
N HIS A 59 -20.11 -2.93 -14.27
CA HIS A 59 -19.50 -2.76 -15.60
C HIS A 59 -17.96 -2.66 -15.54
N LYS A 60 -17.39 -2.18 -14.43
CA LYS A 60 -15.95 -2.06 -14.21
C LYS A 60 -15.62 -2.55 -12.80
N PRO A 61 -15.56 -3.88 -12.58
CA PRO A 61 -15.27 -4.44 -11.27
C PRO A 61 -13.87 -4.06 -10.80
N GLN A 62 -13.76 -3.48 -9.60
CA GLN A 62 -12.49 -3.10 -8.98
C GLN A 62 -12.38 -3.67 -7.57
N PHE A 63 -11.25 -4.28 -7.25
CA PHE A 63 -10.95 -4.66 -5.87
C PHE A 63 -10.73 -3.39 -5.04
N SER A 64 -11.40 -3.29 -3.90
CA SER A 64 -11.42 -2.11 -3.05
C SER A 64 -11.35 -2.47 -1.57
N LEU A 65 -10.68 -1.61 -0.80
CA LEU A 65 -10.65 -1.63 0.66
C LEU A 65 -11.43 -0.44 1.19
N ILE A 66 -12.34 -0.66 2.14
CA ILE A 66 -13.19 0.37 2.74
C ILE A 66 -13.15 0.25 4.25
N GLY A 67 -13.12 1.39 4.95
CA GLY A 67 -13.28 1.46 6.40
C GLY A 67 -12.48 2.60 7.03
N ASP A 68 -12.64 2.76 8.34
CA ASP A 68 -12.03 3.85 9.10
C ASP A 68 -10.50 3.77 9.10
N THR A 69 -9.93 2.56 9.06
CA THR A 69 -8.48 2.36 8.92
C THR A 69 -7.95 3.00 7.63
N VAL A 70 -8.68 2.88 6.51
CA VAL A 70 -8.31 3.50 5.22
C VAL A 70 -8.42 5.04 5.31
N ASN A 71 -9.52 5.54 5.86
CA ASN A 71 -9.77 6.97 6.03
C ASN A 71 -8.77 7.65 6.97
N THR A 72 -8.34 6.93 8.02
CA THR A 72 -7.31 7.40 8.95
C THR A 72 -5.95 7.44 8.26
N THR A 73 -5.61 6.41 7.48
CA THR A 73 -4.36 6.34 6.71
C THR A 73 -4.23 7.50 5.71
N SER A 74 -5.33 7.92 5.07
CA SER A 74 -5.29 9.00 4.07
C SER A 74 -5.07 10.40 4.66
N ARG A 75 -5.10 10.55 5.99
CA ARG A 75 -4.98 11.84 6.70
C ARG A 75 -3.63 12.02 7.40
N VAL A 76 -2.76 11.02 7.33
CA VAL A 76 -1.41 11.01 7.94
C VAL A 76 -0.35 11.05 6.85
#